data_AF-A0A821NDP1-F1
#
_entry.id   AF-A0A821NDP1-F1
#
_cell.length_a   1.000
_cell.length_b   1.000
_cell.length_c   1.000
_cell.angle_alpha   90.00
_cell.angle_beta   90.00
_cell.angle_gamma   90.00
#
_symmetry.space_group_name_H-M   'P 1'
#
loop_
_entity.id
_entity.type
_entity.pdbx_description
1 polymer ?
#
loop_
_entity_poly.entity_id
_entity_poly.type
_entity_poly.pdbx_seq_one_letter_code
_entity_poly.pdbx_strand_id
1 'polypeptide(L)'
;MLDYTLVNKKFRSSVEDVRVHRAATGAIGTDHHLLRIKLKFHLNSRRKIIENQLLRVDRKKLKNEQLKMAFQAHLNKQLQQPTYSPQTIDQKYTNFVDYVRQTSGSIFQQDGNGRKYKEWLTDEILDVVDRKAKAFLDWQNFRGTSLEAKYRKSYCLLRNLAKKKIEARQVE
;
A
#
# COMPACT_ATOMS: atom_id res chain seq x y z
N MET A 1 9.82 32.22 14.26
CA MET A 1 10.04 30.93 13.58
C MET A 1 8.68 30.26 13.47
N LEU A 2 8.17 30.04 12.25
CA LEU A 2 6.80 29.55 12.01
C LEU A 2 6.78 28.10 11.51
N ASP A 3 7.94 27.58 11.10
CA ASP A 3 8.08 26.24 10.54
C ASP A 3 8.58 25.26 11.60
N TYR A 4 7.87 24.15 11.78
CA TYR A 4 8.15 23.15 12.80
C TYR A 4 8.12 21.74 12.21
N THR A 5 9.00 20.88 12.73
CA THR A 5 8.90 19.43 12.52
C THR A 5 8.46 18.77 13.81
N LEU A 6 7.30 18.12 13.80
CA LEU A 6 6.78 17.39 14.95
C LEU A 6 7.17 15.91 14.83
N VAL A 7 7.79 15.38 15.88
CA VAL A 7 8.17 13.98 15.99
C VAL A 7 7.55 13.41 17.26
N ASN A 8 7.02 12.18 17.18
CA ASN A 8 6.47 11.50 18.36
C ASN A 8 7.58 11.34 19.42
N LYS A 9 7.25 11.58 20.70
CA LYS A 9 8.18 11.50 21.84
C LYS A 9 9.03 10.23 21.83
N LYS A 10 8.44 9.09 21.41
CA LYS A 10 9.14 7.78 21.34
C LYS A 10 10.28 7.73 20.31
N PHE A 11 10.29 8.62 19.33
CA PHE A 11 11.30 8.69 18.27
C PHE A 11 12.15 9.96 18.35
N ARG A 12 12.10 10.70 19.46
CA ARG A 12 12.90 11.92 19.65
C ARG A 12 14.39 11.64 19.48
N SER A 13 14.88 10.49 19.95
CA SER A 13 16.27 10.05 19.81
C SER A 13 16.66 9.62 18.39
N SER A 14 15.69 9.44 17.48
CA SER A 14 15.93 9.17 16.06
C SER A 14 16.23 10.44 15.25
N VAL A 15 16.04 11.62 15.83
CA VAL A 15 16.35 12.89 15.16
C VAL A 15 17.85 13.16 15.29
N GLU A 16 18.58 13.08 14.19
CA GLU A 16 20.03 13.35 14.16
C GLU A 16 20.32 14.84 14.01
N ASP A 17 19.56 15.52 13.16
CA ASP A 17 19.87 16.90 12.77
C ASP A 17 18.60 17.63 12.27
N VAL A 18 18.50 18.91 12.57
CA VAL A 18 17.43 19.81 12.11
C VAL A 18 18.08 21.11 11.69
N ARG A 19 17.97 21.47 10.40
CA ARG A 19 18.57 22.69 9.83
C ARG A 19 17.54 23.53 9.11
N VAL A 20 17.75 24.85 9.16
CA VAL A 20 17.01 25.84 8.39
C VAL A 20 17.94 26.38 7.30
N HIS A 21 17.57 26.22 6.04
CA HIS A 21 18.29 26.72 4.89
C HIS A 21 17.68 28.02 4.40
N ARG A 22 18.30 29.15 4.79
CA ARG A 22 17.83 30.51 4.46
C ARG A 22 18.08 30.90 3.01
N ALA A 23 19.15 30.39 2.40
CA ALA A 23 19.51 30.71 1.01
C ALA A 23 18.54 30.12 -0.03
N ALA A 24 17.76 29.09 0.33
CA ALA A 24 16.80 28.45 -0.57
C ALA A 24 15.55 29.31 -0.83
N THR A 25 15.24 30.25 0.07
CA THR A 25 14.07 31.14 0.02
C THR A 25 14.05 31.97 -1.28
N GLY A 26 15.20 32.46 -1.74
CA GLY A 26 15.31 33.26 -2.96
C GLY A 26 15.10 32.48 -4.27
N ALA A 27 15.41 31.18 -4.29
CA ALA A 27 15.27 30.33 -5.47
C ALA A 27 13.85 29.75 -5.63
N ILE A 28 13.10 29.59 -4.53
CA ILE A 28 11.77 28.95 -4.50
C ILE A 28 10.65 30.01 -4.52
N GLY A 29 10.97 31.29 -4.28
CA GLY A 29 10.01 32.40 -4.36
C GLY A 29 8.98 32.41 -3.22
N THR A 30 9.31 31.81 -2.08
CA THR A 30 8.49 31.79 -0.86
C THR A 30 9.13 32.69 0.20
N ASP A 31 8.33 33.27 1.09
CA ASP A 31 8.80 34.00 2.28
C ASP A 31 9.24 33.09 3.45
N HIS A 32 8.99 31.78 3.33
CA HIS A 32 9.43 30.77 4.29
C HIS A 32 10.86 30.25 4.03
N HIS A 33 11.52 29.77 5.09
CA HIS A 33 12.82 29.10 4.99
C HIS A 33 12.65 27.59 4.88
N LEU A 34 13.53 26.93 4.11
CA LEU A 34 13.48 25.48 3.97
C LEU A 34 13.96 24.80 5.27
N LEU A 35 13.08 24.04 5.92
CA LEU A 35 13.41 23.22 7.08
C LEU A 35 13.79 21.80 6.64
N ARG A 36 14.97 21.31 7.01
CA ARG A 36 15.47 19.97 6.71
C ARG A 36 15.69 19.20 8.00
N ILE A 37 15.09 18.01 8.11
CA ILE A 37 15.31 17.08 9.22
C ILE A 37 16.03 15.82 8.72
N LYS A 38 17.00 15.35 9.49
CA LYS A 38 17.67 14.06 9.29
C LYS A 38 17.23 13.09 10.38
N LEU A 39 16.67 11.96 9.96
CA LEU A 39 16.15 10.92 10.86
C LEU A 39 16.93 9.61 10.67
N LYS A 40 17.31 8.97 11.77
CA LYS A 40 17.89 7.62 11.80
C LYS A 40 16.89 6.62 12.35
N PHE A 41 16.40 5.74 11.48
CA PHE A 41 15.56 4.62 11.88
C PHE A 41 16.36 3.32 11.79
N HIS A 42 16.44 2.59 12.91
CA HIS A 42 16.82 1.19 12.88
C HIS A 42 15.56 0.40 12.52
N LEU A 43 15.36 0.18 11.23
CA LEU A 43 14.33 -0.74 10.77
C LEU A 43 14.82 -2.14 11.17
N ASN A 44 14.26 -2.69 12.24
CA ASN A 44 14.36 -4.12 12.46
C ASN A 44 13.73 -4.76 11.23
N SER A 45 14.55 -5.37 10.39
CA SER A 45 14.05 -6.37 9.45
C SER A 45 13.25 -7.32 10.31
N ARG A 46 11.92 -7.33 10.14
CA ARG A 46 11.13 -8.40 10.69
C ARG A 46 11.76 -9.62 10.05
N ARG A 47 12.54 -10.40 10.81
CA ARG A 47 12.86 -11.77 10.42
C ARG A 47 11.51 -12.29 9.98
N LYS A 48 11.37 -12.64 8.70
CA LYS A 48 10.21 -13.42 8.28
C LYS A 48 10.28 -14.59 9.23
N ILE A 49 9.47 -14.57 10.28
CA ILE A 49 9.31 -15.75 11.08
C ILE A 49 8.87 -16.71 10.01
N ILE A 50 9.69 -17.73 9.75
CA ILE A 50 9.29 -18.87 8.95
C ILE A 50 8.28 -19.60 9.84
N GLU A 51 7.19 -18.91 10.21
CA GLU A 51 5.98 -19.56 10.63
C GLU A 51 5.66 -20.38 9.39
N ASN A 52 5.79 -21.70 9.52
CA ASN A 52 5.22 -22.67 8.61
C ASN A 52 3.94 -22.06 8.09
N GLN A 53 3.96 -21.54 6.84
CA GLN A 53 2.95 -20.60 6.37
C GLN A 53 1.60 -21.27 6.61
N LEU A 54 0.88 -20.79 7.62
CA LEU A 54 -0.38 -21.41 7.99
C LEU A 54 -1.23 -21.29 6.74
N LEU A 55 -1.61 -22.44 6.19
CA LEU A 55 -2.38 -22.47 4.96
C LEU A 55 -3.67 -21.67 5.22
N ARG A 56 -3.79 -20.52 4.57
CA ARG A 56 -5.00 -19.71 4.67
C ARG A 56 -6.05 -20.33 3.78
N VAL A 57 -6.98 -21.03 4.41
CA VAL A 57 -8.06 -21.74 3.74
C VAL A 57 -9.29 -20.82 3.65
N ASP A 58 -9.87 -20.71 2.46
CA ASP A 58 -11.14 -20.02 2.26
C ASP A 58 -12.32 -20.89 2.76
N ARG A 59 -12.93 -20.47 3.88
CA ARG A 59 -14.07 -21.15 4.49
C ARG A 59 -15.29 -21.21 3.58
N LYS A 60 -15.42 -20.32 2.60
CA LYS A 60 -16.53 -20.35 1.63
C LYS A 60 -16.35 -21.49 0.64
N LYS A 61 -15.12 -21.71 0.15
CA LYS A 61 -14.78 -22.82 -0.75
C LYS A 61 -15.03 -24.17 -0.08
N LEU A 62 -14.84 -24.28 1.24
CA LEU A 62 -15.17 -25.50 2.02
C LEU A 62 -16.67 -25.85 2.07
N LYS A 63 -17.57 -24.91 1.75
CA LYS A 63 -19.02 -25.20 1.69
C LYS A 63 -19.46 -25.73 0.32
N ASN A 64 -18.60 -25.67 -0.70
CA ASN A 64 -18.92 -26.14 -2.03
C ASN A 64 -18.65 -27.65 -2.15
N GLU A 65 -19.70 -28.43 -2.34
CA GLU A 65 -19.61 -29.90 -2.47
C GLU A 65 -18.76 -30.35 -3.66
N GLN A 66 -18.79 -29.64 -4.79
CA GLN A 66 -17.96 -29.99 -5.95
C GLN A 66 -16.46 -29.87 -5.63
N LEU A 67 -16.06 -28.85 -4.87
CA LEU A 67 -14.67 -28.65 -4.46
C LEU A 67 -14.24 -29.71 -3.43
N LYS A 68 -15.14 -30.17 -2.55
CA LYS A 68 -14.87 -31.29 -1.64
C LYS A 68 -14.64 -32.59 -2.41
N MET A 69 -15.49 -32.89 -3.39
CA MET A 69 -15.33 -34.09 -4.22
C MET A 69 -14.01 -34.04 -5.01
N ALA A 70 -13.68 -32.90 -5.60
CA ALA A 70 -12.40 -32.71 -6.29
C ALA A 70 -11.20 -32.89 -5.36
N PHE A 71 -11.28 -32.36 -4.13
CA PHE A 71 -10.25 -32.55 -3.10
C PHE A 71 -10.05 -34.03 -2.75
N GLN A 72 -11.15 -34.75 -2.49
CA GLN A 72 -11.09 -36.16 -2.13
C GLN A 72 -10.52 -37.01 -3.28
N ALA A 73 -10.94 -36.75 -4.51
CA ALA A 73 -10.42 -37.44 -5.69
C ALA A 73 -8.92 -37.20 -5.88
N HIS A 74 -8.46 -35.95 -5.71
CA HIS A 74 -7.05 -35.60 -5.85
C HIS A 74 -6.19 -36.23 -4.75
N LEU A 75 -6.66 -36.18 -3.49
CA LEU A 75 -5.96 -36.76 -2.35
C LEU A 75 -5.84 -38.29 -2.50
N ASN A 76 -6.92 -38.97 -2.88
CA ASN A 76 -6.91 -40.42 -3.10
C ASN A 76 -5.94 -40.82 -4.22
N LYS A 77 -5.91 -40.05 -5.32
CA LYS A 77 -4.96 -40.30 -6.42
C LYS A 77 -3.50 -40.18 -5.97
N GLN A 78 -3.19 -39.23 -5.09
CA GLN A 78 -1.84 -39.08 -4.55
C GLN A 78 -1.47 -40.19 -3.57
N LEU A 79 -2.40 -40.61 -2.72
CA LEU A 79 -2.17 -41.66 -1.71
C LEU A 79 -2.05 -43.07 -2.31
N GLN A 80 -2.66 -43.33 -3.46
CA GLN A 80 -2.62 -44.64 -4.14
C GLN A 80 -1.40 -44.84 -5.03
N GLN A 81 -0.50 -43.85 -5.14
CA GLN A 81 0.71 -44.02 -5.93
C GLN A 81 1.65 -45.03 -5.27
N PRO A 82 2.20 -46.00 -6.03
CA PRO A 82 3.09 -47.01 -5.48
C PRO A 82 4.39 -46.36 -4.99
N THR A 83 4.66 -46.49 -3.69
CA THR A 83 5.94 -46.09 -3.10
C THR A 83 6.99 -47.16 -3.35
N TYR A 84 8.05 -46.81 -4.07
CA TYR A 84 9.13 -47.74 -4.44
C TYR A 84 10.09 -48.09 -3.29
N SER A 85 10.01 -47.40 -2.16
CA SER A 85 10.89 -47.61 -0.99
C SER A 85 10.12 -48.01 0.27
N PRO A 86 10.66 -48.92 1.10
CA PRO A 86 10.08 -49.24 2.40
C PRO A 86 10.15 -48.00 3.30
N GLN A 87 8.98 -47.43 3.58
CA GLN A 87 8.83 -46.25 4.45
C GLN A 87 8.39 -46.65 5.85
N THR A 88 9.01 -46.01 6.85
CA THR A 88 8.59 -46.09 8.25
C THR A 88 7.19 -45.47 8.43
N ILE A 89 6.48 -45.85 9.49
CA ILE A 89 5.15 -45.30 9.81
C ILE A 89 5.19 -43.76 9.91
N ASP A 90 6.23 -43.20 10.55
CA ASP A 90 6.40 -41.76 10.69
C ASP A 90 6.60 -41.03 9.35
N GLN A 91 7.31 -41.69 8.42
CA GLN A 91 7.49 -41.15 7.07
C GLN A 91 6.17 -41.15 6.29
N LYS A 92 5.38 -42.24 6.40
CA LYS A 92 4.04 -42.31 5.79
C LYS A 92 3.12 -41.22 6.35
N TYR A 93 3.15 -41.00 7.67
CA TYR A 93 2.37 -39.93 8.30
C TYR A 93 2.80 -38.53 7.83
N THR A 94 4.11 -38.29 7.73
CA THR A 94 4.64 -37.00 7.25
C THR A 94 4.21 -36.74 5.80
N ASN A 95 4.35 -37.75 4.93
CA ASN A 95 3.91 -37.67 3.53
C ASN A 95 2.40 -37.41 3.43
N PHE A 96 1.58 -38.08 4.26
CA PHE A 96 0.14 -37.84 4.32
C PHE A 96 -0.18 -36.38 4.66
N VAL A 97 0.43 -35.84 5.73
CA VAL A 97 0.23 -34.45 6.14
C VAL A 97 0.63 -33.47 5.02
N ASP A 98 1.73 -33.76 4.33
CA ASP A 98 2.20 -32.94 3.22
C ASP A 98 1.25 -33.00 2.00
N TYR A 99 0.75 -34.18 1.62
CA TYR A 99 -0.24 -34.31 0.54
C TYR A 99 -1.55 -33.60 0.87
N VAL A 100 -2.02 -33.70 2.12
CA VAL A 100 -3.20 -32.96 2.59
C VAL A 100 -2.94 -31.45 2.49
N ARG A 101 -1.79 -30.97 2.94
CA ARG A 101 -1.42 -29.54 2.87
C ARG A 101 -1.34 -29.05 1.43
N GLN A 102 -0.70 -29.80 0.53
CA GLN A 102 -0.54 -29.45 -0.88
C GLN A 102 -1.90 -29.41 -1.60
N THR A 103 -2.71 -30.46 -1.44
CA THR A 103 -4.03 -30.52 -2.08
C THR A 103 -4.96 -29.44 -1.53
N SER A 104 -4.89 -29.17 -0.22
CA SER A 104 -5.68 -28.09 0.39
C SER A 104 -5.27 -26.72 -0.13
N GLY A 105 -3.97 -26.50 -0.37
CA GLY A 105 -3.48 -25.25 -0.97
C GLY A 105 -3.92 -25.09 -2.42
N SER A 106 -3.91 -26.16 -3.21
CA SER A 106 -4.35 -26.06 -4.61
C SER A 106 -5.84 -25.68 -4.74
N ILE A 107 -6.72 -26.23 -3.89
CA ILE A 107 -8.17 -26.13 -4.07
C ILE A 107 -8.78 -25.03 -3.18
N PHE A 108 -8.30 -24.91 -1.95
CA PHE A 108 -8.93 -24.06 -0.93
C PHE A 108 -8.09 -22.87 -0.51
N GLN A 109 -6.94 -22.60 -1.15
CA GLN A 109 -6.16 -21.42 -0.83
C GLN A 109 -7.01 -20.15 -1.04
N GLN A 110 -6.90 -19.25 -0.06
CA GLN A 110 -7.48 -17.94 -0.13
C GLN A 110 -6.78 -17.14 -1.24
N ASP A 111 -7.56 -16.68 -2.23
CA ASP A 111 -7.06 -15.90 -3.35
C ASP A 111 -6.64 -14.51 -2.86
N GLY A 112 -5.35 -14.37 -2.51
CA GLY A 112 -4.72 -13.11 -2.12
C GLY A 112 -5.34 -12.45 -0.87
N ASN A 113 -4.65 -11.42 -0.35
CA ASN A 113 -5.30 -10.51 0.58
C ASN A 113 -6.38 -9.77 -0.21
N GLY A 114 -7.65 -10.16 -0.09
CA GLY A 114 -8.83 -9.50 -0.69
C GLY A 114 -9.04 -8.03 -0.27
N ARG A 115 -8.04 -7.38 0.32
CA ARG A 115 -7.93 -5.93 0.35
C ARG A 115 -7.62 -5.48 -1.07
N LYS A 116 -8.67 -5.07 -1.79
CA LYS A 116 -8.49 -4.12 -2.89
C LYS A 116 -7.69 -2.94 -2.32
N TYR A 117 -6.45 -2.78 -2.75
CA TYR A 117 -5.68 -1.60 -2.41
C TYR A 117 -6.43 -0.42 -3.03
N LYS A 118 -7.07 0.39 -2.20
CA LYS A 118 -7.67 1.62 -2.67
C LYS A 118 -6.53 2.58 -2.95
N GLU A 119 -6.25 2.80 -4.22
CA GLU A 119 -5.33 3.84 -4.62
C GLU A 119 -5.99 5.18 -4.28
N TRP A 120 -5.47 5.83 -3.23
CA TRP A 120 -5.91 7.16 -2.80
C TRP A 120 -5.63 8.23 -3.87
N LEU A 121 -4.82 7.89 -4.87
CA LEU A 121 -4.44 8.72 -6.01
C LEU A 121 -4.80 7.97 -7.30
N THR A 122 -5.88 8.40 -7.96
CA THR A 122 -6.36 7.83 -9.23
C THR A 122 -6.00 8.75 -10.39
N ASP A 123 -6.03 8.23 -11.63
CA ASP A 123 -5.77 9.01 -12.85
C ASP A 123 -6.67 10.25 -12.96
N GLU A 124 -7.92 10.14 -12.51
CA GLU A 124 -8.83 11.28 -12.46
C GLU A 124 -8.41 12.37 -11.47
N ILE A 125 -7.77 12.01 -10.36
CA ILE A 125 -7.25 12.97 -9.38
C ILE A 125 -5.99 13.62 -9.95
N LEU A 126 -5.13 12.85 -10.60
CA LEU A 126 -3.92 13.35 -11.27
C LEU A 126 -4.26 14.38 -12.35
N ASP A 127 -5.25 14.10 -13.20
CA ASP A 127 -5.73 15.06 -14.22
C ASP A 127 -6.21 16.39 -13.59
N VAL A 128 -6.96 16.33 -12.48
CA VAL A 128 -7.42 17.54 -11.78
C VAL A 128 -6.24 18.32 -11.19
N VAL A 129 -5.22 17.62 -10.66
CA VAL A 129 -4.00 18.23 -10.11
C VAL A 129 -3.19 18.92 -11.21
N ASP A 130 -3.06 18.32 -12.38
CA ASP A 130 -2.34 18.90 -13.52
C ASP A 130 -3.05 20.13 -14.08
N ARG A 131 -4.38 20.07 -14.23
CA ARG A 131 -5.17 21.24 -14.62
C ARG A 131 -5.07 22.36 -13.58
N LYS A 132 -5.07 22.02 -12.29
CA LYS A 132 -4.85 22.99 -11.21
C LYS A 132 -3.47 23.65 -11.31
N ALA A 133 -2.43 22.89 -11.65
CA ALA A 133 -1.08 23.42 -11.83
C ALA A 133 -1.00 24.39 -13.01
N LYS A 134 -1.61 24.05 -14.16
CA LYS A 134 -1.72 24.96 -15.31
C LYS A 134 -2.48 26.24 -14.96
N ALA A 135 -3.65 26.12 -14.32
CA ALA A 135 -4.45 27.27 -13.90
C ALA A 135 -3.73 28.15 -12.86
N PHE A 136 -2.84 27.58 -12.04
CA PHE A 136 -1.98 28.34 -11.14
C PHE A 136 -0.95 29.16 -11.91
N LEU A 137 -0.26 28.56 -12.89
CA LEU A 137 0.68 29.27 -13.75
C LEU A 137 0.00 30.40 -14.52
N ASP A 138 -1.19 30.15 -15.08
CA ASP A 138 -1.98 31.18 -15.74
C ASP A 138 -2.32 32.32 -14.77
N TRP A 139 -2.77 32.01 -13.55
CA TRP A 139 -3.01 33.06 -12.55
C TRP A 139 -1.75 33.86 -12.23
N GLN A 140 -0.59 33.22 -12.09
CA GLN A 140 0.68 33.91 -11.85
C GLN A 140 1.06 34.83 -13.02
N ASN A 141 0.92 34.35 -14.25
CA ASN A 141 1.27 35.10 -15.46
C ASN A 141 0.37 36.33 -15.68
N PHE A 142 -0.89 36.26 -15.25
CA PHE A 142 -1.87 37.34 -15.40
C PHE A 142 -2.09 38.16 -14.12
N ARG A 143 -1.22 38.05 -13.11
CA ARG A 143 -1.31 38.88 -11.90
C ARG A 143 -1.19 40.37 -12.21
N GLY A 144 -2.01 41.18 -11.55
CA GLY A 144 -2.05 42.64 -11.76
C GLY A 144 -2.72 43.07 -13.06
N THR A 145 -3.18 42.13 -13.89
CA THR A 145 -3.96 42.43 -15.10
C THR A 145 -5.45 42.40 -14.83
N SER A 146 -6.26 42.97 -15.73
CA SER A 146 -7.72 42.88 -15.67
C SER A 146 -8.26 41.44 -15.72
N LEU A 147 -7.45 40.49 -16.20
CA LEU A 147 -7.80 39.07 -16.30
C LEU A 147 -7.47 38.27 -15.03
N GLU A 148 -6.79 38.85 -14.04
CA GLU A 148 -6.37 38.14 -12.83
C GLU A 148 -7.54 37.42 -12.14
N ALA A 149 -8.67 38.12 -11.98
CA ALA A 149 -9.85 37.58 -11.29
C ALA A 149 -10.39 36.32 -11.98
N LYS A 150 -10.33 36.26 -13.31
CA LYS A 150 -10.76 35.09 -14.10
C LYS A 150 -9.87 33.88 -13.82
N TYR A 151 -8.55 34.05 -13.92
CA TYR A 151 -7.60 32.95 -13.72
C TYR A 151 -7.53 32.50 -12.26
N ARG A 152 -7.62 33.44 -11.31
CA ARG A 152 -7.75 33.14 -9.88
C ARG A 152 -8.98 32.31 -9.59
N LYS A 153 -10.14 32.66 -10.15
CA LYS A 153 -11.39 31.89 -9.99
C LYS A 153 -11.25 30.48 -10.53
N SER A 154 -10.65 30.31 -11.71
CA SER A 154 -10.37 29.01 -12.32
C SER A 154 -9.49 28.13 -11.42
N TYR A 155 -8.38 28.68 -10.93
CA TYR A 155 -7.49 27.98 -9.98
C TYR A 155 -8.22 27.57 -8.69
N CYS A 156 -9.00 28.48 -8.08
CA CYS A 156 -9.75 28.20 -6.86
C CYS A 156 -10.75 27.05 -7.04
N LEU A 157 -11.44 26.99 -8.18
CA LEU A 157 -12.37 25.89 -8.48
C LEU A 157 -11.64 24.55 -8.56
N LEU A 158 -10.54 24.49 -9.31
CA LEU A 158 -9.75 23.25 -9.47
C LEU A 158 -9.08 22.81 -8.16
N ARG A 159 -8.63 23.76 -7.33
CA ARG A 159 -8.12 23.49 -5.97
C ARG A 159 -9.17 22.81 -5.10
N ASN A 160 -10.40 23.34 -5.10
CA ASN A 160 -11.50 22.79 -4.31
C ASN A 160 -11.95 21.42 -4.85
N LEU A 161 -11.97 21.23 -6.16
CA LEU A 161 -12.29 19.95 -6.79
C LEU A 161 -11.28 18.87 -6.44
N ALA A 162 -9.97 19.17 -6.54
CA ALA A 162 -8.91 18.25 -6.15
C ALA A 162 -9.05 17.84 -4.68
N LYS A 163 -9.28 18.81 -3.79
CA LYS A 163 -9.49 18.56 -2.36
C LYS A 163 -10.67 17.63 -2.11
N LYS A 164 -11.83 17.92 -2.71
CA LYS A 164 -13.04 17.09 -2.57
C LYS A 164 -12.84 15.65 -3.08
N LYS A 165 -12.19 15.47 -4.23
CA LYS A 165 -11.93 14.13 -4.78
C LYS A 165 -11.00 13.30 -3.88
N ILE A 166 -9.97 13.93 -3.32
CA ILE A 166 -9.05 13.26 -2.39
C ILE A 166 -9.79 12.89 -1.09
N GLU A 167 -10.57 13.82 -0.52
CA GLU A 167 -11.33 13.58 0.72
C GLU A 167 -12.38 12.47 0.55
N ALA A 168 -13.14 12.47 -0.54
CA ALA A 168 -14.13 11.44 -0.82
C ALA A 168 -13.51 10.02 -0.84
N ARG A 169 -12.32 9.89 -1.45
CA ARG A 169 -11.61 8.60 -1.53
C ARG A 169 -10.97 8.15 -0.23
N GLN A 170 -10.71 9.06 0.70
CA GLN A 170 -10.22 8.70 2.04
C GLN A 170 -11.33 8.12 2.93
N VAL A 171 -12.58 8.48 2.66
CA VAL A 171 -13.77 8.02 3.40
C VAL A 171 -14.31 6.70 2.84
N GLU A 172 -14.25 6.51 1.53
CA GLU A 172 -14.69 5.27 0.85
C GLU A 172 -13.97 4.02 1.34
#